data_AF-A0A2V9FF17-F1
#
_entry.id   AF-A0A2V9FF17-F1
#
_cell.length_a   1.000
_cell.length_b   1.000
_cell.length_c   1.000
_cell.angle_alpha   90.00
_cell.angle_beta   90.00
_cell.angle_gamma   90.00
#
_symmetry.space_group_name_H-M   'P 1'
#
loop_
_entity.id
_entity.type
_entity.pdbx_description
1 polymer ?
#
loop_
_entity_poly.entity_id
_entity_poly.type
_entity_poly.pdbx_seq_one_letter_code
_entity_poly.pdbx_strand_id
1 'polypeptide(L)'
;MAPSPVSPRLANIRVHPIKSLDPVSVKEARIGPAGGLEFDRAWALYSADGQWVNGKRNAAVHLIRAVFAPDFSSVVFSVPGDSRKIPTKTFAFPGDTASASKWFSNFFGQPITIRHAPEGFPDDTIANGPTIISTASLEAVCGLFPGMAIEEARLRFRTTLEIDGDRSAAA
;
A
#
# COMPACT_ATOMS: atom_id res chain seq x y z
N MET A 1 -12.08 -33.14 20.93
CA MET A 1 -11.36 -33.33 19.66
C MET A 1 -10.29 -32.25 19.59
N ALA A 2 -9.00 -32.60 19.70
CA ALA A 2 -7.95 -31.60 19.53
C ALA A 2 -7.96 -31.14 18.06
N PRO A 3 -7.87 -29.82 17.77
CA PRO A 3 -7.80 -29.38 16.39
C PRO A 3 -6.56 -29.99 15.73
N SER A 4 -6.71 -30.52 14.51
CA SER A 4 -5.57 -30.96 13.70
C SER A 4 -4.54 -29.82 13.62
N PRO A 5 -3.23 -30.10 13.71
CA PRO A 5 -2.22 -29.05 13.68
C PRO A 5 -2.32 -28.32 12.34
N VAL A 6 -2.72 -27.05 12.40
CA VAL A 6 -2.72 -26.15 11.25
C VAL A 6 -1.35 -25.50 11.20
N SER A 7 -0.58 -25.79 10.15
CA SER A 7 0.70 -25.11 9.92
C SER A 7 0.43 -23.72 9.35
N PRO A 8 0.97 -22.63 9.93
CA PRO A 8 0.84 -21.31 9.34
C PRO A 8 1.61 -21.26 8.01
N ARG A 9 1.00 -20.66 7.00
CA ARG A 9 1.67 -20.35 5.73
C ARG A 9 1.47 -18.88 5.37
N LEU A 10 2.39 -18.36 4.57
CA LEU A 10 2.26 -17.03 4.00
C LEU A 10 1.29 -17.09 2.82
N ALA A 11 0.12 -16.48 2.97
CA ALA A 11 -0.94 -16.47 1.97
C ALA A 11 -0.73 -15.39 0.92
N ASN A 12 -0.37 -14.17 1.34
CA ASN A 12 -0.12 -13.04 0.45
C ASN A 12 1.04 -12.17 0.93
N ILE A 13 1.75 -11.58 -0.02
CA ILE A 13 2.65 -10.45 0.20
C ILE A 13 2.10 -9.26 -0.58
N ARG A 14 1.80 -8.16 0.12
CA ARG A 14 1.34 -6.90 -0.47
C ARG A 14 2.28 -5.77 -0.11
N VAL A 15 2.98 -5.26 -1.12
CA VAL A 15 3.80 -4.05 -0.98
C VAL A 15 2.92 -2.84 -1.23
N HIS A 16 3.10 -1.78 -0.46
CA HIS A 16 2.35 -0.52 -0.59
C HIS A 16 3.32 0.61 -0.94
N PRO A 17 3.76 0.75 -2.21
CA PRO A 17 4.97 1.51 -2.49
C PRO A 17 4.85 3.02 -2.24
N ILE A 18 3.64 3.53 -2.40
CA ILE A 18 3.31 4.93 -2.12
C ILE A 18 2.28 4.95 -1.00
N LYS A 19 2.53 5.75 0.02
CA LYS A 19 1.62 5.91 1.15
C LYS A 19 0.23 6.30 0.66
N SER A 20 -0.78 5.56 1.13
CA SER A 20 -2.21 5.73 0.80
C SER A 20 -2.67 5.31 -0.62
N LEU A 21 -1.77 4.91 -1.53
CA LEU A 21 -2.16 4.49 -2.89
C LEU A 21 -2.22 2.96 -3.03
N ASP A 22 -2.58 2.48 -4.23
CA ASP A 22 -2.81 1.06 -4.50
C ASP A 22 -1.59 0.17 -4.17
N PRO A 23 -1.83 -1.08 -3.70
CA PRO A 23 -0.78 -2.06 -3.44
C PRO A 23 -0.30 -2.77 -4.71
N VAL A 24 0.80 -3.51 -4.55
CA VAL A 24 1.27 -4.53 -5.50
C VAL A 24 1.34 -5.87 -4.78
N SER A 25 0.67 -6.89 -5.34
CA SER A 25 0.78 -8.27 -4.82
C SER A 25 1.99 -8.94 -5.46
N VAL A 26 2.86 -9.53 -4.66
CA VAL A 26 4.11 -10.15 -5.11
C VAL A 26 4.23 -11.57 -4.54
N LYS A 27 5.06 -12.40 -5.19
CA LYS A 27 5.35 -13.77 -4.72
C LYS A 27 6.49 -13.82 -3.71
N GLU A 28 7.38 -12.84 -3.77
CA GLU A 28 8.55 -12.70 -2.92
C GLU A 28 8.84 -11.21 -2.70
N ALA A 29 9.46 -10.90 -1.57
CA ALA A 29 9.92 -9.56 -1.25
C ALA A 29 11.20 -9.66 -0.41
N ARG A 30 12.07 -8.66 -0.53
CA ARG A 30 13.29 -8.56 0.27
C ARG A 30 13.00 -7.75 1.53
N ILE A 31 13.69 -8.06 2.62
CA ILE A 31 13.73 -7.21 3.81
C ILE A 31 14.66 -6.04 3.52
N GLY A 32 14.14 -4.83 3.64
CA GLY A 32 14.84 -3.57 3.44
C GLY A 32 15.74 -3.18 4.62
N PRO A 33 16.48 -2.06 4.49
CA PRO A 33 17.51 -1.66 5.44
C PRO A 33 16.99 -1.36 6.85
N ALA A 34 15.69 -1.03 6.97
CA ALA A 34 15.04 -0.71 8.23
C ALA A 34 14.13 -1.85 8.73
N GLY A 35 14.29 -3.07 8.21
CA GLY A 35 13.52 -4.24 8.63
C GLY A 35 12.14 -4.39 7.98
N GLY A 36 11.56 -3.32 7.41
CA GLY A 36 10.37 -3.39 6.56
C GLY A 36 10.63 -4.10 5.22
N LEU A 37 9.61 -4.26 4.37
CA LEU A 37 9.81 -4.79 3.01
C LEU A 37 10.42 -3.73 2.10
N GLU A 38 11.33 -4.14 1.20
CA GLU A 38 11.87 -3.25 0.16
C GLU A 38 10.73 -2.67 -0.70
N PHE A 39 10.87 -1.40 -1.08
CA PHE A 39 9.86 -0.57 -1.75
C PHE A 39 8.61 -0.24 -0.94
N ASP A 40 8.38 -0.84 0.22
CA ASP A 40 7.18 -0.60 1.00
C ASP A 40 7.18 0.79 1.63
N ARG A 41 6.11 1.56 1.37
CA ARG A 41 6.00 2.98 1.72
C ARG A 41 7.23 3.80 1.30
N ALA A 42 7.90 3.45 0.20
CA ALA A 42 9.10 4.17 -0.25
C ALA A 42 8.84 5.63 -0.62
N TRP A 43 7.62 5.98 -1.04
CA TRP A 43 7.19 7.35 -1.30
C TRP A 43 6.12 7.82 -0.30
N ALA A 44 6.28 9.04 0.18
CA ALA A 44 5.26 9.76 0.95
C ALA A 44 5.02 11.16 0.39
N LEU A 45 3.75 11.57 0.37
CA LEU A 45 3.30 12.87 -0.11
C LEU A 45 3.24 13.86 1.06
N TYR A 46 3.76 15.05 0.84
CA TYR A 46 3.80 16.14 1.81
C TYR A 46 3.18 17.40 1.22
N SER A 47 2.38 18.12 2.01
CA SER A 47 1.93 19.48 1.69
C SER A 47 3.02 20.51 2.00
N ALA A 48 2.81 21.76 1.58
CA ALA A 48 3.75 22.86 1.76
C ALA A 48 4.11 23.14 3.25
N ASP A 49 3.19 22.84 4.17
CA ASP A 49 3.37 22.94 5.63
C ASP A 49 4.12 21.73 6.24
N GLY A 50 4.59 20.81 5.41
CA GLY A 50 5.33 19.62 5.84
C GLY A 50 4.47 18.52 6.45
N GLN A 51 3.14 18.61 6.35
CA GLN A 51 2.23 17.55 6.80
C GLN A 51 2.05 16.45 5.75
N TRP A 52 1.76 15.23 6.22
CA TRP A 52 1.41 14.13 5.31
C TRP A 52 0.08 14.37 4.62
N VAL A 53 0.06 14.14 3.30
CA VAL A 53 -1.17 14.01 2.53
C VAL A 53 -1.53 12.53 2.44
N ASN A 54 -2.61 12.16 3.11
CA ASN A 54 -3.05 10.77 3.21
C ASN A 54 -4.59 10.65 3.20
N GLY A 55 -5.08 9.43 2.99
CA GLY A 55 -6.51 9.15 2.90
C GLY A 55 -7.30 9.37 4.19
N LYS A 56 -6.65 9.59 5.34
CA LYS A 56 -7.31 9.92 6.63
C LYS A 56 -7.70 11.40 6.69
N ARG A 57 -6.86 12.28 6.12
CA ARG A 57 -7.05 13.74 6.14
C ARG A 57 -7.63 14.29 4.85
N ASN A 58 -7.48 13.58 3.74
CA ASN A 58 -7.95 14.02 2.43
C ASN A 58 -8.56 12.85 1.63
N ALA A 59 -9.88 12.86 1.49
CA ALA A 59 -10.62 11.82 0.77
C ALA A 59 -10.33 11.79 -0.74
N ALA A 60 -9.85 12.90 -1.32
CA ALA A 60 -9.52 12.95 -2.75
C ALA A 60 -8.39 11.98 -3.13
N VAL A 61 -7.53 11.58 -2.16
CA VAL A 61 -6.50 10.55 -2.36
C VAL A 61 -7.10 9.26 -2.91
N HIS A 62 -8.31 8.88 -2.48
CA HIS A 62 -8.97 7.64 -2.88
C HIS A 62 -9.43 7.61 -4.34
N LEU A 63 -9.41 8.76 -5.03
CA LEU A 63 -9.72 8.86 -6.46
C LEU A 63 -8.53 8.48 -7.35
N ILE A 64 -7.32 8.52 -6.80
CA ILE A 64 -6.09 8.26 -7.55
C ILE A 64 -5.90 6.75 -7.68
N ARG A 65 -5.54 6.32 -8.89
CA ARG A 65 -5.07 4.96 -9.15
C ARG A 65 -3.60 4.97 -9.50
N ALA A 66 -2.85 4.08 -8.86
CA ALA A 66 -1.45 3.80 -9.11
C ALA A 66 -1.30 2.37 -9.65
N VAL A 67 -0.70 2.22 -10.82
CA VAL A 67 -0.38 0.92 -11.41
C VAL A 67 1.12 0.84 -11.59
N PHE A 68 1.76 -0.11 -10.91
CA PHE A 68 3.21 -0.28 -10.93
C PHE A 68 3.63 -1.30 -11.99
N ALA A 69 4.81 -1.09 -12.57
CA ALA A 69 5.49 -2.15 -13.30
C ALA A 69 5.83 -3.32 -12.34
N PRO A 70 5.84 -4.58 -12.82
CA PRO A 70 6.13 -5.74 -11.98
C PRO A 70 7.48 -5.69 -11.23
N ASP A 71 8.46 -4.99 -11.80
CA ASP A 71 9.80 -4.79 -11.26
C ASP A 71 9.93 -3.48 -10.45
N PHE A 72 8.82 -2.79 -10.21
CA PHE A 72 8.75 -1.47 -9.58
C PHE A 72 9.53 -0.36 -10.33
N SER A 73 9.98 -0.56 -11.57
CA SER A 73 10.74 0.46 -12.32
C SER A 73 9.93 1.73 -12.66
N SER A 74 8.60 1.61 -12.67
CA SER A 74 7.71 2.72 -13.01
C SER A 74 6.35 2.60 -12.34
N VAL A 75 5.65 3.73 -12.28
CA VAL A 75 4.27 3.83 -11.82
C VAL A 75 3.45 4.72 -12.76
N VAL A 76 2.25 4.27 -13.09
CA VAL A 76 1.26 5.04 -13.85
C VAL A 76 0.23 5.61 -12.88
N PHE A 77 0.06 6.92 -12.88
CA PHE A 77 -1.02 7.59 -12.15
C PHE A 77 -2.17 7.96 -13.07
N SER A 78 -3.39 7.73 -12.59
CA SER A 78 -4.62 8.15 -13.25
C SER A 78 -5.67 8.53 -12.21
N VAL A 79 -6.72 9.22 -12.65
CA VAL A 79 -7.89 9.53 -11.83
C VAL A 79 -9.15 9.18 -12.65
N PRO A 80 -9.55 7.90 -12.70
CA PRO A 80 -10.66 7.46 -13.54
C PRO A 80 -11.96 8.17 -13.17
N GLY A 81 -12.70 8.66 -14.17
CA GLY A 81 -13.98 9.34 -13.97
C GLY A 81 -13.88 10.78 -13.46
N ASP A 82 -12.67 11.33 -13.32
CA ASP A 82 -12.47 12.70 -12.86
C ASP A 82 -12.71 13.73 -13.96
N SER A 83 -13.58 14.71 -13.69
CA SER A 83 -13.95 15.75 -14.64
C SER A 83 -12.88 16.85 -14.81
N ARG A 84 -11.91 16.91 -13.88
CA ARG A 84 -10.80 17.90 -13.89
C ARG A 84 -9.77 17.66 -15.00
N LYS A 85 -9.92 16.60 -15.81
CA LYS A 85 -9.03 16.24 -16.94
C LYS A 85 -7.56 16.08 -16.54
N ILE A 86 -7.32 15.53 -15.35
CA ILE A 86 -5.97 15.22 -14.88
C ILE A 86 -5.38 14.13 -15.79
N PRO A 87 -4.23 14.37 -16.46
CA PRO A 87 -3.70 13.44 -17.44
C PRO A 87 -3.22 12.16 -16.78
N THR A 88 -3.49 11.01 -17.42
CA THR A 88 -2.79 9.77 -17.05
C THR A 88 -1.33 9.90 -17.42
N LYS A 89 -0.41 9.58 -16.50
CA LYS A 89 1.03 9.74 -16.75
C LYS A 89 1.86 8.69 -16.04
N THR A 90 2.91 8.25 -16.73
CA THR A 90 3.92 7.31 -16.23
C THR A 90 5.11 8.07 -15.68
N PHE A 91 5.67 7.58 -14.57
CA PHE A 91 6.85 8.11 -13.91
C PHE A 91 7.83 6.98 -13.60
N ALA A 92 9.12 7.26 -13.66
CA ALA A 92 10.12 6.31 -13.16
C ALA A 92 10.00 6.21 -11.64
N PHE A 93 9.94 4.98 -11.12
CA PHE A 93 9.87 4.71 -9.69
C PHE A 93 11.12 3.96 -9.26
N PRO A 94 11.73 4.29 -8.10
CA PRO A 94 11.36 5.37 -7.16
C PRO A 94 11.99 6.74 -7.49
N GLY A 95 12.58 6.92 -8.68
CA GLY A 95 13.46 8.06 -8.98
C GLY A 95 12.79 9.39 -9.37
N ASP A 96 11.63 9.40 -10.03
CA ASP A 96 11.05 10.62 -10.63
C ASP A 96 10.10 11.36 -9.67
N THR A 97 10.55 11.59 -8.44
CA THR A 97 9.76 12.27 -7.40
C THR A 97 9.37 13.69 -7.79
N ALA A 98 10.24 14.41 -8.50
CA ALA A 98 10.00 15.80 -8.90
C ALA A 98 8.87 15.94 -9.93
N SER A 99 8.84 15.12 -10.98
CA SER A 99 7.76 15.19 -11.97
C SER A 99 6.46 14.64 -11.41
N ALA A 100 6.52 13.58 -10.61
CA ALA A 100 5.35 13.04 -9.92
C ALA A 100 4.77 14.06 -8.92
N SER A 101 5.60 14.82 -8.20
CA SER A 101 5.16 15.92 -7.31
C SER A 101 4.33 16.97 -8.04
N LYS A 102 4.72 17.33 -9.27
CA LYS A 102 3.94 18.27 -10.11
C LYS A 102 2.57 17.69 -10.48
N TRP A 103 2.50 16.40 -10.78
CA TRP A 103 1.23 15.72 -11.07
C TRP A 103 0.29 15.74 -9.87
N PHE A 104 0.79 15.38 -8.67
CA PHE A 104 -0.02 15.47 -7.46
C PHE A 104 -0.39 16.91 -7.12
N SER A 105 0.51 17.87 -7.33
CA SER A 105 0.20 19.28 -7.08
C SER A 105 -0.96 19.76 -7.96
N ASN A 106 -0.96 19.39 -9.24
CA ASN A 106 -2.05 19.66 -10.16
C ASN A 106 -3.36 18.98 -9.72
N PHE A 107 -3.29 17.71 -9.31
CA PHE A 107 -4.46 16.97 -8.84
C PHE A 107 -5.09 17.57 -7.57
N PHE A 108 -4.28 17.92 -6.58
CA PHE A 108 -4.74 18.45 -5.30
C PHE A 108 -5.00 19.96 -5.32
N GLY A 109 -4.60 20.68 -6.38
CA GLY A 109 -4.75 22.14 -6.48
C GLY A 109 -3.89 22.92 -5.47
N GLN A 110 -2.85 22.29 -4.91
CA GLN A 110 -1.95 22.87 -3.92
C GLN A 110 -0.54 22.28 -4.09
N PRO A 111 0.52 22.95 -3.62
CA PRO A 111 1.87 22.40 -3.70
C PRO A 111 2.00 21.10 -2.91
N ILE A 112 2.38 20.03 -3.60
CA ILE A 112 2.69 18.72 -3.06
C ILE A 112 4.12 18.34 -3.40
N THR A 113 4.84 17.83 -2.42
CA THR A 113 6.19 17.27 -2.57
C THR A 113 6.17 15.80 -2.22
N ILE A 114 6.72 14.96 -3.09
CA ILE A 114 7.01 13.57 -2.79
C ILE A 114 8.41 13.49 -2.18
N ARG A 115 8.53 12.77 -1.07
CA ARG A 115 9.82 12.34 -0.54
C ARG A 115 9.98 10.84 -0.78
N HIS A 116 11.22 10.45 -1.07
CA HIS A 116 11.64 9.07 -1.21
C HIS A 116 12.60 8.69 -0.07
N ALA A 117 12.42 7.50 0.48
CA ALA A 117 13.32 6.91 1.46
C ALA A 117 13.42 5.39 1.19
N PRO A 118 14.63 4.81 0.96
CA PRO A 118 14.81 3.37 0.82
C PRO A 118 14.35 2.55 2.03
N GLU A 119 14.41 3.14 3.22
CA GLU A 119 13.88 2.61 4.48
C GLU A 119 12.35 2.66 4.60
N GLY A 120 11.68 3.38 3.69
CA GLY A 120 10.24 3.62 3.71
C GLY A 120 9.80 4.66 4.75
N PHE A 121 8.54 5.06 4.65
CA PHE A 121 7.86 5.93 5.62
C PHE A 121 6.82 5.13 6.43
N PRO A 122 7.27 4.29 7.39
CA PRO A 122 6.38 3.45 8.19
C PRO A 122 5.45 4.32 9.06
N ASP A 123 4.30 3.76 9.43
CA ASP A 123 3.38 4.42 10.38
C ASP A 123 3.89 4.34 11.82
N ASP A 124 4.61 3.27 12.17
CA ASP A 124 5.31 3.08 13.46
C ASP A 124 6.81 3.27 13.25
N THR A 125 7.40 4.25 13.93
CA THR A 125 8.82 4.60 13.81
C THR A 125 9.73 3.80 14.73
N ILE A 126 9.18 2.94 15.60
CA ILE A 126 9.89 2.06 16.53
C ILE A 126 9.86 0.62 16.02
N ALA A 127 8.66 0.13 15.67
CA ALA A 127 8.44 -1.21 15.14
C ALA A 127 8.14 -1.17 13.62
N ASN A 128 9.16 -0.78 12.85
CA ASN A 128 9.09 -0.54 11.41
C ASN A 128 9.22 -1.80 10.51
N GLY A 129 9.17 -2.99 11.10
CA GLY A 129 9.17 -4.26 10.37
C GLY A 129 7.89 -4.50 9.56
N PRO A 130 7.79 -5.65 8.86
CA PRO A 130 6.59 -6.00 8.12
C PRO A 130 5.42 -6.18 9.08
N THR A 131 4.24 -5.77 8.64
CA THR A 131 3.00 -5.94 9.40
C THR A 131 2.33 -7.24 9.00
N ILE A 132 1.90 -8.00 10.00
CA ILE A 132 1.31 -9.33 9.79
C ILE A 132 -0.17 -9.28 10.17
N ILE A 133 -1.02 -9.85 9.33
CA ILE A 133 -2.43 -10.11 9.63
C ILE A 133 -2.79 -11.53 9.22
N SER A 134 -3.79 -12.14 9.87
CA SER A 134 -4.34 -13.40 9.38
C SER A 134 -5.53 -13.18 8.44
N THR A 135 -5.71 -14.04 7.44
CA THR A 135 -6.92 -14.05 6.59
C THR A 135 -8.18 -14.17 7.44
N ALA A 136 -8.15 -15.02 8.47
CA ALA A 136 -9.27 -15.19 9.40
C ALA A 136 -9.61 -13.90 10.17
N SER A 137 -8.61 -13.07 10.51
CA SER A 137 -8.84 -11.76 11.14
C SER A 137 -9.54 -10.80 10.17
N LEU A 138 -9.15 -10.80 8.90
CA LEU A 138 -9.82 -9.98 7.87
C LEU A 138 -11.27 -10.42 7.66
N GLU A 139 -11.52 -11.74 7.57
CA GLU A 139 -12.85 -12.31 7.44
C GLU A 139 -13.74 -11.97 8.65
N ALA A 140 -13.19 -12.08 9.86
CA ALA A 140 -13.90 -11.71 11.09
C ALA A 140 -14.32 -10.24 11.07
N VAL A 141 -13.42 -9.33 10.65
CA VAL A 141 -13.77 -7.90 10.51
C VAL A 141 -14.84 -7.68 9.46
N CYS A 142 -14.76 -8.34 8.30
CA CYS A 142 -15.81 -8.23 7.27
C CYS A 142 -17.17 -8.69 7.80
N GLY A 143 -17.21 -9.73 8.63
CA GLY A 143 -18.43 -10.21 9.29
C GLY A 143 -19.09 -9.19 10.24
N LEU A 144 -18.32 -8.22 10.76
CA LEU A 144 -18.85 -7.12 11.59
C LEU A 144 -19.47 -5.99 10.76
N PHE A 145 -19.17 -5.90 9.47
CA PHE A 145 -19.59 -4.80 8.59
C PHE A 145 -20.29 -5.34 7.33
N PRO A 146 -21.64 -5.45 7.34
CA PRO A 146 -22.40 -5.96 6.20
C PRO A 146 -22.05 -5.24 4.90
N GLY A 147 -21.75 -6.02 3.86
CA GLY A 147 -21.40 -5.52 2.52
C GLY A 147 -19.91 -5.21 2.32
N MET A 148 -19.05 -5.30 3.34
CA MET A 148 -17.60 -5.13 3.18
C MET A 148 -16.97 -6.38 2.56
N ALA A 149 -16.33 -6.23 1.41
CA ALA A 149 -15.55 -7.30 0.80
C ALA A 149 -14.15 -7.41 1.45
N ILE A 150 -13.57 -8.61 1.42
CA ILE A 150 -12.25 -8.85 2.01
C ILE A 150 -11.14 -7.99 1.38
N GLU A 151 -11.23 -7.71 0.07
CA GLU A 151 -10.30 -6.81 -0.62
C GLU A 151 -10.39 -5.37 -0.09
N GLU A 152 -11.58 -4.91 0.27
CA GLU A 152 -11.78 -3.59 0.86
C GLU A 152 -11.20 -3.51 2.28
N ALA A 153 -11.26 -4.60 3.03
CA ALA A 153 -10.59 -4.71 4.33
C ALA A 153 -9.06 -4.67 4.15
N ARG A 154 -8.50 -5.44 3.21
CA ARG A 154 -7.06 -5.41 2.89
C ARG A 154 -6.57 -4.01 2.52
N LEU A 155 -7.34 -3.25 1.73
CA LEU A 155 -7.01 -1.88 1.35
C LEU A 155 -7.08 -0.88 2.53
N ARG A 156 -7.85 -1.20 3.57
CA ARG A 156 -7.95 -0.39 4.80
C ARG A 156 -6.82 -0.70 5.79
N PHE A 157 -6.55 -1.97 6.05
CA PHE A 157 -5.49 -2.40 6.98
C PHE A 157 -4.08 -2.21 6.41
N ARG A 158 -3.90 -2.48 5.11
CA ARG A 158 -2.63 -2.30 4.38
C ARG A 158 -1.45 -3.05 5.01
N THR A 159 -1.72 -4.23 5.56
CA THR A 159 -0.69 -5.12 6.11
C THR A 159 0.16 -5.72 5.00
N THR A 160 1.45 -5.89 5.23
CA THR A 160 2.36 -6.37 4.19
C THR A 160 2.36 -7.89 4.03
N LEU A 161 2.20 -8.62 5.12
CA LEU A 161 2.20 -10.08 5.15
C LEU A 161 0.84 -10.57 5.64
N GLU A 162 0.19 -11.40 4.84
CA GLU A 162 -1.04 -12.09 5.22
C GLU A 162 -0.74 -13.57 5.42
N ILE A 163 -1.11 -14.11 6.58
CA ILE A 163 -0.95 -15.52 6.92
C ILE A 163 -2.30 -16.23 6.96
N ASP A 164 -2.31 -17.50 6.60
CA ASP A 164 -3.46 -18.37 6.79
C ASP A 164 -3.02 -19.77 7.23
N GLY A 165 -4.02 -20.64 7.40
CA GLY A 165 -3.80 -22.01 7.84
C GLY A 165 -3.68 -22.95 6.65
N ASP A 166 -2.59 -23.71 6.59
CA ASP A 166 -2.50 -24.84 5.68
C ASP A 166 -3.28 -26.04 6.24
N ARG A 167 -4.40 -26.36 5.60
CA ARG A 167 -5.21 -27.55 5.92
C ARG A 167 -4.79 -28.79 5.14
N SER A 168 -3.85 -28.67 4.20
CA SER A 168 -3.32 -29.83 3.45
C SER A 168 -2.31 -30.65 4.27
N ALA A 169 -1.71 -30.06 5.30
CA ALA A 169 -0.81 -30.73 6.24
C ALA A 169 -1.52 -31.65 7.26
N ALA A 170 -2.86 -31.77 7.16
CA ALA A 170 -3.68 -32.63 8.03
C ALA A 170 -4.09 -33.96 7.36
N ALA A 171 -3.49 -34.32 6.22
CA ALA A 171 -3.71 -35.58 5.49
C ALA A 171 -2.55 -36.56 5.71
#